data_AF-A0A397XQY2-F1
#
_entry.id   AF-A0A397XQY2-F1
#
_cell.length_a   1.000
_cell.length_b   1.000
_cell.length_c   1.000
_cell.angle_alpha   90.00
_cell.angle_beta   90.00
_cell.angle_gamma   90.00
#
_symmetry.space_group_name_H-M   'P 1'
#
loop_
_entity.id
_entity.type
_entity.pdbx_description
1 polymer ?
#
loop_
_entity_poly.entity_id
_entity_poly.type
_entity_poly.pdbx_seq_one_letter_code
_entity_poly.pdbx_strand_id
1 'polypeptide(L)'
;MQQYKRRGTEIIRESQRRRLASVDFVDEIIKLDKEWRQRQFEVDALRTEFNKLNKQVAKLKISGGDASELIQQAEKNKQDALKKEKEVGDAYAKLKEDLVKVGNLVPDSVPVSNDECVVVFSYFQADNPVIKIWGEKPVFAPGKKVMNHVDLVENTFIADTKRGAEIAGGRGYFLRGHGVLLNHKLLSTWG
;
A
#
# COMPACT_ATOMS: atom_id res chain seq x y z
N MET A 1 2.44 21.83 16.31
CA MET A 1 1.59 21.31 15.20
C MET A 1 2.29 21.33 13.83
N GLN A 2 2.80 22.47 13.33
CA GLN A 2 3.49 22.51 12.02
C GLN A 2 4.83 21.74 11.97
N GLN A 3 5.62 21.75 13.06
CA GLN A 3 6.89 20.99 13.12
C GLN A 3 6.70 19.47 13.00
N TYR A 4 5.62 18.91 13.58
CA TYR A 4 5.35 17.47 13.55
C TYR A 4 4.98 16.97 12.15
N LYS A 5 4.18 17.76 11.40
CA LYS A 5 3.84 17.45 10.00
C LYS A 5 5.07 17.48 9.08
N ARG A 6 5.97 18.47 9.26
CA ARG A 6 7.23 18.57 8.49
C ARG A 6 8.21 17.43 8.80
N ARG A 7 8.31 17.05 10.08
CA ARG A 7 9.16 15.93 10.52
C ARG A 7 8.65 14.59 9.99
N GLY A 8 7.33 14.38 9.99
CA GLY A 8 6.70 13.18 9.43
C GLY A 8 6.91 13.05 7.92
N THR A 9 6.78 14.15 7.16
CA THR A 9 6.99 14.12 5.71
C THR A 9 8.43 13.80 5.34
N GLU A 10 9.43 14.31 6.08
CA GLU A 10 10.82 13.96 5.75
C GLU A 10 11.19 12.52 6.08
N ILE A 11 10.60 11.94 7.13
CA ILE A 11 10.81 10.52 7.43
C ILE A 11 10.26 9.65 6.30
N ILE A 12 9.14 10.03 5.69
CA ILE A 12 8.56 9.33 4.53
C ILE A 12 9.44 9.51 3.29
N ARG A 13 9.93 10.73 3.01
CA ARG A 13 10.84 10.96 1.87
C ARG A 13 12.13 10.16 2.00
N GLU A 14 12.74 10.17 3.19
CA GLU A 14 13.93 9.38 3.47
C GLU A 14 13.65 7.88 3.32
N SER A 15 12.52 7.40 3.85
CA SER A 15 12.09 6.00 3.66
C SER A 15 11.91 5.64 2.17
N GLN A 16 11.42 6.54 1.33
CA GLN A 16 11.30 6.30 -0.12
C GLN A 16 12.67 6.32 -0.81
N ARG A 17 13.58 7.21 -0.42
CA ARG A 17 14.98 7.22 -0.91
C ARG A 17 15.70 5.91 -0.60
N ARG A 18 15.53 5.39 0.62
CA ARG A 18 16.09 4.10 1.04
C ARG A 18 15.51 2.89 0.30
N ARG A 19 14.33 3.03 -0.28
CA ARG A 19 13.69 2.04 -1.17
C ARG A 19 14.01 2.29 -2.65
N LEU A 20 14.78 3.34 -2.95
CA LEU A 20 15.08 3.80 -4.31
C LEU A 20 13.81 4.10 -5.12
N ALA A 21 12.75 4.49 -4.41
CA ALA A 21 11.47 4.91 -4.98
C ALA A 21 11.45 6.43 -5.19
N SER A 22 10.55 6.90 -6.07
CA SER A 22 10.40 8.32 -6.35
C SER A 22 9.91 9.09 -5.13
N VAL A 23 10.66 10.14 -4.77
CA VAL A 23 10.31 11.08 -3.70
C VAL A 23 9.23 12.06 -4.16
N ASP A 24 9.15 12.33 -5.46
CA ASP A 24 8.18 13.26 -6.05
C ASP A 24 6.74 12.78 -5.81
N PHE A 25 6.53 11.47 -5.77
CA PHE A 25 5.24 10.86 -5.45
C PHE A 25 4.75 11.25 -4.04
N VAL A 26 5.66 11.44 -3.08
CA VAL A 26 5.32 11.91 -1.73
C VAL A 26 4.83 13.36 -1.78
N ASP A 27 5.46 14.20 -2.60
CA ASP A 27 5.08 15.60 -2.76
C ASP A 27 3.73 15.76 -3.49
N GLU A 28 3.41 14.86 -4.43
CA GLU A 28 2.09 14.76 -5.05
C GLU A 28 1.00 14.42 -4.03
N ILE A 29 1.22 13.42 -3.18
CA ILE A 29 0.28 13.06 -2.10
C ILE A 29 0.08 14.24 -1.13
N ILE A 30 1.13 14.98 -0.80
CA ILE A 30 1.04 16.18 0.04
C ILE A 30 0.20 17.28 -0.63
N LYS A 31 0.32 17.45 -1.94
CA LYS A 31 -0.53 18.39 -2.70
C LYS A 31 -1.99 17.95 -2.66
N LEU A 32 -2.26 16.66 -2.91
CA LEU A 32 -3.62 16.10 -2.84
C LEU A 32 -4.25 16.25 -1.45
N ASP A 33 -3.49 16.01 -0.36
CA ASP A 33 -3.96 16.25 1.01
C ASP A 33 -4.31 17.73 1.28
N LYS A 34 -3.52 18.67 0.73
CA LYS A 34 -3.82 20.10 0.84
C LYS A 34 -5.08 20.48 0.07
N GLU A 35 -5.23 19.99 -1.16
CA GLU A 35 -6.42 20.24 -1.96
C GLU A 35 -7.68 19.66 -1.31
N TRP A 36 -7.60 18.44 -0.79
CA TRP A 36 -8.71 17.83 -0.05
C TRP A 36 -9.11 18.66 1.17
N ARG A 37 -8.14 19.09 2.00
CA ARG A 37 -8.43 19.94 3.17
C ARG A 37 -9.01 21.30 2.78
N GLN A 38 -8.52 21.89 1.68
CA GLN A 38 -9.04 23.15 1.18
C GLN A 38 -10.50 23.01 0.74
N ARG A 39 -10.83 21.97 -0.03
CA ARG A 39 -12.20 21.68 -0.45
C ARG A 39 -13.12 21.37 0.74
N GLN A 40 -12.62 20.64 1.73
CA GLN A 40 -13.35 20.37 2.98
C GLN A 40 -13.69 21.68 3.70
N PHE A 41 -12.72 22.60 3.80
CA PHE A 41 -12.93 23.91 4.41
C PHE A 41 -13.98 24.74 3.66
N GLU A 42 -13.98 24.69 2.33
CA GLU A 42 -15.00 25.38 1.52
C GLU A 42 -16.41 24.81 1.74
N VAL A 43 -16.55 23.49 1.86
CA VAL A 43 -17.83 22.86 2.22
C VAL A 43 -18.29 23.30 3.61
N ASP A 44 -17.38 23.35 4.58
CA ASP A 44 -17.71 23.78 5.95
C ASP A 44 -18.09 25.26 6.02
N ALA A 45 -17.46 26.10 5.18
CA ALA A 45 -17.83 27.51 5.02
C ALA A 45 -19.26 27.65 4.45
N LEU A 46 -19.59 26.90 3.39
CA LEU A 46 -20.93 26.88 2.79
C LEU A 46 -21.99 26.41 3.80
N ARG A 47 -21.72 25.34 4.56
CA ARG A 47 -22.61 24.87 5.65
C ARG A 47 -22.83 25.92 6.73
N THR A 48 -21.77 26.64 7.10
CA THR A 48 -21.85 27.73 8.09
C THR A 48 -22.71 28.88 7.58
N GLU A 49 -22.55 29.24 6.31
CA GLU A 49 -23.34 30.28 5.65
C GLU A 49 -24.81 29.87 5.50
N PHE A 50 -25.09 28.61 5.11
CA PHE A 50 -26.44 28.04 5.07
C PHE A 50 -27.13 28.13 6.44
N ASN A 51 -26.43 27.78 7.52
CA ASN A 51 -26.95 27.89 8.88
C ASN A 51 -27.22 29.34 9.31
N LYS A 52 -26.39 30.29 8.85
CA LYS A 52 -26.63 31.74 9.09
C LYS A 52 -27.86 32.22 8.34
N LEU A 53 -28.00 31.87 7.06
CA LEU A 53 -29.16 32.21 6.22
C LEU A 53 -30.45 31.64 6.81
N ASN A 54 -30.46 30.37 7.25
CA ASN A 54 -31.63 29.77 7.90
C ASN A 54 -32.05 30.49 9.19
N LYS A 55 -31.08 30.94 10.01
CA LYS A 55 -31.38 31.74 11.21
C LYS A 55 -31.99 33.10 10.85
N GLN A 56 -31.53 33.73 9.77
CA GLN A 56 -32.09 35.00 9.29
C GLN A 56 -33.50 34.82 8.72
N VAL A 57 -33.73 33.75 7.93
CA VAL A 57 -35.07 33.37 7.43
C VAL A 57 -36.04 33.16 8.59
N ALA A 58 -35.63 32.43 9.64
CA ALA A 58 -36.47 32.21 10.81
C ALA A 58 -36.84 33.51 11.52
N LYS A 59 -35.88 34.43 11.70
CA LYS A 59 -36.13 35.74 12.31
C LYS A 59 -37.10 36.60 11.48
N LEU A 60 -36.92 36.64 10.16
CA LEU A 60 -37.76 37.45 9.26
C LEU A 60 -39.19 36.93 9.16
N LYS A 61 -39.38 35.59 9.16
CA LYS A 61 -40.71 34.97 9.22
C LYS A 61 -41.45 35.30 10.52
N ILE A 62 -40.74 35.40 11.65
CA ILE A 62 -41.33 35.78 12.94
C ILE A 62 -41.70 37.28 12.95
N SER A 63 -40.90 38.14 12.32
CA SER A 63 -41.17 39.58 12.22
C SER A 63 -42.15 39.97 11.10
N GLY A 64 -42.73 39.00 10.38
CA GLY A 64 -43.70 39.23 9.29
C GLY A 64 -43.12 39.83 8.01
N GLY A 65 -41.80 39.77 7.81
CA GLY A 65 -41.13 40.27 6.61
C GLY A 65 -41.06 39.24 5.47
N ASP A 66 -40.80 39.70 4.25
CA ASP A 66 -40.55 38.80 3.11
C ASP A 66 -39.17 38.14 3.24
N ALA A 67 -39.14 36.81 3.14
CA ALA A 67 -37.94 35.98 3.26
C ALA A 67 -37.63 35.22 1.95
N SER A 68 -38.35 35.50 0.85
CA SER A 68 -38.23 34.79 -0.42
C SER A 68 -36.79 34.78 -0.97
N GLU A 69 -36.10 35.92 -0.94
CA GLU A 69 -34.71 36.04 -1.43
C GLU A 69 -33.71 35.21 -0.61
N LEU A 70 -33.83 35.24 0.72
CA LEU A 70 -32.94 34.46 1.60
C LEU A 70 -33.19 32.96 1.51
N ILE A 71 -34.43 32.54 1.24
CA ILE A 71 -34.77 31.14 0.96
C ILE A 71 -34.11 30.70 -0.35
N GLN A 72 -34.15 31.52 -1.40
CA GLN A 72 -33.45 31.22 -2.66
C GLN A 72 -31.93 31.12 -2.47
N GLN A 73 -31.33 32.05 -1.70
CA GLN A 73 -29.90 32.01 -1.38
C GLN A 73 -29.53 30.75 -0.56
N ALA A 74 -30.35 30.36 0.41
CA ALA A 74 -30.14 29.16 1.20
C ALA A 74 -30.22 27.88 0.33
N GLU A 75 -31.20 27.80 -0.57
CA GLU A 75 -31.33 26.64 -1.47
C GLU A 75 -30.18 26.56 -2.48
N LYS A 76 -29.73 27.70 -3.03
CA LYS A 76 -28.55 27.76 -3.89
C LYS A 76 -27.30 27.30 -3.15
N ASN A 77 -27.07 27.81 -1.93
CA ASN A 77 -25.94 27.42 -1.10
C ASN A 77 -25.96 25.92 -0.77
N LYS A 78 -27.14 25.37 -0.49
CA LYS A 78 -27.32 23.92 -0.29
C LYS A 78 -26.96 23.11 -1.54
N GLN A 79 -27.36 23.55 -2.73
CA GLN A 79 -26.98 22.89 -3.98
C GLN A 79 -25.47 22.97 -4.24
N ASP A 80 -24.85 24.12 -4.00
CA ASP A 80 -23.41 24.31 -4.16
C ASP A 80 -22.61 23.49 -3.14
N ALA A 81 -23.09 23.39 -1.89
CA ALA A 81 -22.51 22.50 -0.88
C ALA A 81 -22.57 21.03 -1.29
N LEU A 82 -23.72 20.56 -1.81
CA LEU A 82 -23.86 19.17 -2.30
C LEU A 82 -22.92 18.85 -3.47
N LYS A 83 -22.69 19.80 -4.39
CA LYS A 83 -21.73 19.63 -5.49
C LYS A 83 -20.30 19.52 -4.95
N LYS A 84 -19.89 20.45 -4.09
CA LYS A 84 -18.55 20.44 -3.49
C LYS A 84 -18.31 19.24 -2.57
N GLU A 85 -19.34 18.74 -1.88
CA GLU A 85 -19.24 17.51 -1.07
C GLU A 85 -18.88 16.29 -1.94
N LYS A 86 -19.45 16.17 -3.15
CA LYS A 86 -19.05 15.11 -4.08
C LYS A 86 -17.59 15.26 -4.50
N GLU A 87 -17.15 16.48 -4.82
CA GLU A 87 -15.75 16.76 -5.20
C GLU A 87 -14.76 16.48 -4.05
N VAL A 88 -15.17 16.67 -2.80
CA VAL A 88 -14.40 16.28 -1.61
C VAL A 88 -14.29 14.77 -1.51
N GLY A 89 -15.39 14.04 -1.73
CA GLY A 89 -15.42 12.58 -1.76
C GLY A 89 -14.49 12.00 -2.81
N ASP A 90 -14.53 12.54 -4.04
CA ASP A 90 -13.66 12.11 -5.13
C ASP A 90 -12.18 12.43 -4.85
N ALA A 91 -11.89 13.61 -4.29
CA ALA A 91 -10.54 13.98 -3.88
C ALA A 91 -10.00 13.06 -2.77
N TYR A 92 -10.84 12.68 -1.80
CA TYR A 92 -10.47 11.75 -0.75
C TYR A 92 -10.23 10.33 -1.28
N ALA A 93 -11.05 9.87 -2.23
CA ALA A 93 -10.86 8.57 -2.86
C ALA A 93 -9.51 8.48 -3.57
N LYS A 94 -9.14 9.51 -4.35
CA LYS A 94 -7.83 9.60 -5.01
C LYS A 94 -6.69 9.62 -4.02
N LEU A 95 -6.78 10.46 -2.98
CA LEU A 95 -5.78 10.53 -1.91
C LEU A 95 -5.58 9.16 -1.25
N LYS A 96 -6.67 8.44 -0.97
CA LYS A 96 -6.61 7.11 -0.33
C LYS A 96 -5.96 6.08 -1.25
N GLU A 97 -6.29 6.10 -2.54
CA GLU A 97 -5.67 5.20 -3.53
C GLU A 97 -4.16 5.38 -3.58
N ASP A 98 -3.69 6.64 -3.62
CA ASP A 98 -2.26 6.93 -3.69
C ASP A 98 -1.53 6.67 -2.38
N LEU A 99 -2.20 6.89 -1.23
CA LEU A 99 -1.62 6.55 0.08
C LEU A 99 -1.35 5.04 0.23
N VAL A 100 -2.16 4.17 -0.36
CA VAL A 100 -1.95 2.70 -0.28
C VAL A 100 -0.71 2.27 -1.06
N LYS A 101 -0.31 3.04 -2.08
CA LYS A 101 0.90 2.77 -2.88
C LYS A 101 2.19 3.08 -2.09
N VAL A 102 2.10 3.87 -1.01
CA VAL A 102 3.25 4.17 -0.15
C VAL A 102 3.54 2.99 0.79
N GLY A 103 4.72 2.40 0.65
CA GLY A 103 5.18 1.30 1.51
C GLY A 103 5.40 1.73 2.97
N ASN A 104 5.53 0.75 3.86
CA ASN A 104 5.78 1.02 5.28
C ASN A 104 7.12 1.77 5.49
N LEU A 105 7.23 2.50 6.60
CA LEU A 105 8.45 3.21 6.95
C LEU A 105 9.61 2.22 7.14
N VAL A 106 10.75 2.52 6.50
CA VAL A 106 11.98 1.74 6.66
C VAL A 106 12.71 2.20 7.92
N PRO A 107 12.91 1.32 8.93
CA PRO A 107 13.69 1.66 10.11
C PRO A 107 15.15 1.97 9.78
N ASP A 108 15.82 2.75 10.65
CA ASP A 108 17.24 3.12 10.51
C ASP A 108 18.21 1.93 10.58
N SER A 109 17.77 0.81 11.14
CA SER A 109 18.57 -0.42 11.23
C SER A 109 18.61 -1.23 9.94
N VAL A 110 17.79 -0.88 8.94
CA VAL A 110 17.71 -1.64 7.68
C VAL A 110 18.72 -1.04 6.69
N PRO A 111 19.67 -1.83 6.19
CA PRO A 111 20.61 -1.35 5.19
C PRO A 111 19.90 -1.07 3.86
N VAL A 112 20.39 -0.05 3.16
CA VAL A 112 19.85 0.39 1.87
C VAL A 112 20.48 -0.47 0.78
N SER A 113 19.65 -1.22 0.03
CA SER A 113 20.08 -2.09 -1.07
C SER A 113 19.15 -1.89 -2.27
N ASN A 114 19.70 -1.89 -3.49
CA ASN A 114 18.93 -1.90 -4.73
C ASN A 114 18.60 -3.31 -5.24
N ASP A 115 19.27 -4.34 -4.71
CA ASP A 115 19.17 -5.69 -5.22
C ASP A 115 18.45 -6.62 -4.23
N GLU A 116 17.61 -7.51 -4.77
CA GLU A 116 17.02 -8.66 -4.07
C GLU A 116 18.08 -9.69 -3.65
N CYS A 117 19.38 -9.44 -3.92
CA CYS A 117 20.48 -10.36 -3.71
C CYS A 117 20.51 -10.88 -2.27
N VAL A 118 19.82 -12.02 -2.12
CA VAL A 118 19.93 -12.95 -1.02
C VAL A 118 21.40 -13.24 -0.86
N VAL A 119 21.84 -13.06 0.37
CA VAL A 119 23.20 -13.24 0.78
C VAL A 119 23.68 -14.63 0.38
N VAL A 120 24.52 -14.70 -0.64
CA VAL A 120 25.31 -15.90 -0.93
C VAL A 120 26.76 -15.52 -0.76
N PHE A 121 27.39 -16.18 0.20
CA PHE A 121 28.82 -16.19 0.43
C PHE A 121 29.60 -16.44 -0.86
N SER A 122 29.90 -15.39 -1.62
CA SER A 122 31.07 -15.28 -2.50
C SER A 122 31.10 -13.90 -3.15
N TYR A 123 32.02 -13.06 -2.68
CA TYR A 123 32.81 -12.18 -3.54
C TYR A 123 32.06 -11.31 -4.58
N PHE A 124 30.95 -10.66 -4.23
CA PHE A 124 30.62 -9.35 -4.81
C PHE A 124 29.57 -8.66 -3.93
N GLN A 125 29.68 -7.34 -3.86
CA GLN A 125 29.02 -6.44 -2.91
C GLN A 125 27.50 -6.68 -2.85
N ALA A 126 26.96 -6.98 -1.67
CA ALA A 126 25.52 -7.02 -1.45
C ALA A 126 25.21 -6.43 -0.07
N ASP A 127 24.38 -5.40 -0.08
CA ASP A 127 24.07 -4.51 1.05
C ASP A 127 23.17 -5.15 2.12
N ASN A 128 23.14 -6.48 2.26
CA ASN A 128 22.33 -7.17 3.26
C ASN A 128 23.19 -8.11 4.13
N PRO A 129 23.40 -7.81 5.42
CA PRO A 129 24.31 -8.56 6.27
C PRO A 129 23.70 -9.91 6.69
N VAL A 130 24.51 -10.99 6.64
CA VAL A 130 24.13 -12.26 7.30
C VAL A 130 24.23 -12.07 8.81
N ILE A 131 23.09 -12.12 9.49
CA ILE A 131 23.04 -11.95 10.95
C ILE A 131 23.47 -13.24 11.67
N LYS A 132 23.11 -14.41 11.13
CA LYS A 132 23.46 -15.72 11.70
C LYS A 132 23.34 -16.83 10.66
N ILE A 133 24.25 -17.80 10.73
CA ILE A 133 24.16 -19.07 10.01
C ILE A 133 23.88 -20.16 11.05
N TRP A 134 23.00 -21.10 10.72
CA TRP A 134 22.72 -22.25 11.57
C TRP A 134 22.90 -23.55 10.79
N GLY A 135 23.62 -24.51 11.39
CA GLY A 135 24.06 -25.73 10.73
C GLY A 135 25.26 -25.55 9.80
N GLU A 136 25.78 -26.65 9.29
CA GLU A 136 26.87 -26.68 8.31
C GLU A 136 26.32 -27.07 6.94
N LYS A 137 26.79 -26.40 5.87
CA LYS A 137 26.42 -26.78 4.51
C LYS A 137 27.02 -28.15 4.20
N PRO A 138 26.23 -29.12 3.68
CA PRO A 138 26.76 -30.43 3.36
C PRO A 138 27.85 -30.33 2.29
N VAL A 139 29.02 -30.91 2.59
CA VAL A 139 30.14 -30.98 1.65
C VAL A 139 29.97 -32.24 0.80
N PHE A 140 29.77 -32.06 -0.50
CA PHE A 140 29.69 -33.17 -1.44
C PHE A 140 31.09 -33.57 -1.92
N ALA A 141 31.34 -34.87 -2.07
CA ALA A 141 32.63 -35.38 -2.54
C ALA A 141 33.00 -34.79 -3.92
N PRO A 142 34.29 -34.49 -4.17
CA PRO A 142 34.76 -33.99 -5.46
C PRO A 142 34.33 -34.90 -6.62
N GLY A 143 33.74 -34.32 -7.66
CA GLY A 143 33.25 -35.05 -8.84
C GLY A 143 31.82 -35.60 -8.72
N LYS A 144 31.16 -35.50 -7.57
CA LYS A 144 29.74 -35.87 -7.43
C LYS A 144 28.85 -34.78 -8.04
N LYS A 145 28.18 -35.07 -9.15
CA LYS A 145 27.14 -34.20 -9.72
C LYS A 145 25.96 -34.12 -8.74
N VAL A 146 25.83 -33.00 -8.04
CA VAL A 146 24.66 -32.71 -7.21
C VAL A 146 23.51 -32.38 -8.16
N MET A 147 22.43 -33.16 -8.09
CA MET A 147 21.24 -32.91 -8.90
C MET A 147 20.49 -31.70 -8.36
N ASN A 148 19.97 -30.87 -9.25
CA ASN A 148 19.05 -29.82 -8.86
C ASN A 148 17.72 -30.45 -8.41
N HIS A 149 16.96 -29.75 -7.57
CA HIS A 149 15.64 -30.20 -7.13
C HIS A 149 14.69 -30.49 -8.31
N VAL A 150 14.82 -29.77 -9.43
CA VAL A 150 14.04 -30.04 -10.66
C VAL A 150 14.35 -31.42 -11.23
N ASP A 151 15.63 -31.74 -11.40
CA ASP A 151 16.08 -33.05 -11.91
C ASP A 151 15.68 -34.17 -10.95
N LEU A 152 15.75 -33.92 -9.63
CA LEU A 152 15.33 -34.87 -8.61
C LEU A 152 13.82 -35.15 -8.69
N VAL A 153 13.00 -34.12 -8.89
CA VAL A 153 11.55 -34.25 -9.04
C VAL A 153 11.20 -35.11 -10.25
N GLU A 154 11.87 -34.89 -11.38
CA GLU A 154 11.67 -35.70 -12.58
C GLU A 154 12.10 -37.16 -12.37
N ASN A 155 13.28 -37.39 -11.78
CA ASN A 155 13.82 -38.73 -11.56
C ASN A 155 13.04 -39.56 -10.52
N THR A 156 12.45 -38.89 -9.53
CA THR A 156 11.74 -39.57 -8.42
C THR A 156 10.23 -39.63 -8.64
N PHE A 157 9.71 -39.00 -9.70
CA PHE A 157 8.29 -38.94 -10.04
C PHE A 157 7.39 -38.42 -8.89
N ILE A 158 7.95 -37.63 -7.97
CA ILE A 158 7.23 -37.10 -6.80
C ILE A 158 6.35 -35.90 -7.13
N ALA A 159 6.56 -35.27 -8.28
CA ALA A 159 5.65 -34.26 -8.81
C ALA A 159 5.62 -34.29 -10.35
N ASP A 160 4.48 -33.92 -10.92
CA ASP A 160 4.28 -33.73 -12.36
C ASP A 160 4.06 -32.25 -12.66
N THR A 161 5.12 -31.61 -13.14
CA THR A 161 5.16 -30.21 -13.56
C THR A 161 4.56 -30.03 -14.96
N LYS A 162 4.61 -31.04 -15.84
CA LYS A 162 4.10 -30.96 -17.21
C LYS A 162 2.58 -30.89 -17.22
N ARG A 163 1.93 -31.85 -16.55
CA ARG A 163 0.46 -31.86 -16.40
C ARG A 163 -0.02 -30.67 -15.57
N GLY A 164 0.77 -30.24 -14.59
CA GLY A 164 0.49 -29.03 -13.82
C GLY A 164 0.52 -27.78 -14.69
N ALA A 165 1.49 -27.66 -15.58
CA ALA A 165 1.61 -26.54 -16.51
C ALA A 165 0.49 -26.51 -17.55
N GLU A 166 0.08 -27.67 -18.07
CA GLU A 166 -1.04 -27.79 -19.01
C GLU A 166 -2.37 -27.34 -18.40
N ILE A 167 -2.63 -27.68 -17.14
CA ILE A 167 -3.91 -27.42 -16.48
C ILE A 167 -3.95 -26.05 -15.80
N ALA A 168 -2.87 -25.66 -15.11
CA ALA A 168 -2.82 -24.48 -14.24
C ALA A 168 -1.83 -23.39 -14.71
N GLY A 169 -1.15 -23.58 -15.85
CA GLY A 169 -0.16 -22.65 -16.38
C GLY A 169 1.25 -22.83 -15.81
N GLY A 170 2.24 -22.10 -16.32
CA GLY A 170 3.69 -22.40 -16.20
C GLY A 170 4.32 -22.46 -14.80
N ARG A 171 3.56 -22.27 -13.71
CA ARG A 171 4.02 -22.47 -12.32
C ARG A 171 3.23 -23.56 -11.57
N GLY A 172 2.31 -24.24 -12.24
CA GLY A 172 1.50 -25.33 -11.69
C GLY A 172 2.24 -26.66 -11.69
N TYR A 173 2.05 -27.46 -10.64
CA TYR A 173 2.55 -28.83 -10.54
C TYR A 173 1.58 -29.69 -9.71
N PHE A 174 1.54 -30.99 -9.98
CA PHE A 174 0.80 -31.96 -9.17
C PHE A 174 1.78 -32.81 -8.36
N LEU A 175 1.65 -32.84 -7.03
CA LEU A 175 2.38 -33.80 -6.21
C LEU A 175 1.85 -35.22 -6.47
N ARG A 176 2.74 -36.21 -6.45
CA ARG A 176 2.45 -37.63 -6.71
C ARG A 176 3.16 -38.55 -5.73
N GLY A 177 2.51 -39.67 -5.42
CA GLY A 177 3.08 -40.75 -4.60
C GLY A 177 3.72 -40.24 -3.30
N HIS A 178 5.01 -40.56 -3.13
CA HIS A 178 5.79 -40.15 -1.97
C HIS A 178 5.91 -38.62 -1.80
N GLY A 179 5.79 -37.84 -2.87
CA GLY A 179 5.79 -36.37 -2.79
C GLY A 179 4.58 -35.83 -2.01
N VAL A 180 3.41 -36.47 -2.16
CA VAL A 180 2.20 -36.11 -1.41
C VAL A 180 2.41 -36.43 0.08
N LEU A 181 2.93 -37.62 0.38
CA LEU A 181 3.17 -38.06 1.76
C LEU A 181 4.20 -37.19 2.47
N LEU A 182 5.30 -36.82 1.79
CA LEU A 182 6.31 -35.91 2.33
C LEU A 182 5.71 -34.54 2.63
N ASN A 183 4.98 -33.95 1.69
CA ASN A 183 4.34 -32.64 1.89
C ASN A 183 3.33 -32.69 3.05
N HIS A 184 2.52 -33.74 3.11
CA HIS A 184 1.57 -33.95 4.21
C HIS A 184 2.27 -34.05 5.57
N LYS A 185 3.38 -34.80 5.65
CA LYS A 185 4.15 -34.93 6.89
C LYS A 185 4.82 -33.62 7.29
N LEU A 186 5.33 -32.83 6.34
CA LEU A 186 5.85 -31.49 6.63
C LEU A 186 4.74 -30.63 7.23
N LEU A 187 3.58 -30.52 6.58
CA LEU A 187 2.45 -29.73 7.08
C LEU A 187 2.01 -30.14 8.50
N SER A 188 1.92 -31.44 8.79
CA SER A 188 1.48 -31.92 10.10
C SER A 188 2.53 -31.85 11.21
N THR A 189 3.78 -31.57 10.88
CA THR A 189 4.87 -31.46 11.87
C THR A 189 5.01 -30.02 12.40
N TRP A 190 4.49 -29.03 11.69
CA TRP A 190 4.57 -27.61 12.06
C TRP A 190 3.24 -27.03 12.60
N GLY A 191 2.18 -27.84 12.72
CA GLY A 191 0.89 -27.45 13.31
C GLY A 191 0.70 -28.06 14.68
#